data_AF-A0A2A8ZS66-F1
#
_entry.id   AF-A0A2A8ZS66-F1
#
_cell.length_a   1.000
_cell.length_b   1.000
_cell.length_c   1.000
_cell.angle_alpha   90.00
_cell.angle_beta   90.00
_cell.angle_gamma   90.00
#
_symmetry.space_group_name_H-M   'P 1'
#
loop_
_entity.id
_entity.type
_entity.pdbx_description
1 polymer ?
#
loop_
_entity_poly.entity_id
_entity_poly.type
_entity_poly.pdbx_seq_one_letter_code
_entity_poly.pdbx_strand_id
1 'polypeptide(L)'
;FYSYVEPSFNSAKQNSGVQYGPQDVRIIEKRDNGWWKIGTWEGDSWINVNGESRILADLYAYEEPSFSSQKANGGQKYGRQTFIIIDGTTDGWLKIQTWEGDKWINPKAQQQTEYVGKDVFSYNEPSFNSQKANSGHPYGPQDWNVIEKRNNGWWKVATYEGEKWLAPNGELRLIDTPSFVYNEPSFNAPKGNGGYKYGVQDFNIIDGTKNGWLKVQTWEGDKWMIPNGELRFVNKSLYVYNEPSFNAVKGNGGYK
;
A
#
# COMPACT_ATOMS: atom_id res chain seq x y z
N PHE A 1 15.61 -19.08 19.41
CA PHE A 1 15.96 -18.49 18.10
C PHE A 1 14.75 -18.59 17.16
N TYR A 2 14.67 -17.76 16.13
CA TYR A 2 13.69 -17.98 15.04
C TYR A 2 14.36 -18.74 13.89
N SER A 3 13.57 -19.51 13.14
CA SER A 3 13.99 -20.05 11.84
C SER A 3 13.20 -19.42 10.70
N TYR A 4 13.81 -19.41 9.52
CA TYR A 4 13.35 -18.71 8.33
C TYR A 4 13.33 -19.65 7.13
N VAL A 5 12.43 -19.40 6.19
CA VAL A 5 12.34 -20.17 4.94
C VAL A 5 13.57 -19.94 4.05
N GLU A 6 14.06 -18.71 4.02
CA GLU A 6 15.27 -18.30 3.29
C GLU A 6 16.29 -17.66 4.25
N PRO A 7 17.59 -17.61 3.91
CA PRO A 7 18.63 -16.99 4.72
C PRO A 7 18.55 -15.46 4.65
N SER A 8 17.46 -14.91 5.18
CA SER A 8 17.15 -13.49 5.20
C SER A 8 16.20 -13.16 6.36
N PHE A 9 16.47 -12.07 7.06
CA PHE A 9 15.59 -11.56 8.12
C PHE A 9 14.25 -11.02 7.60
N ASN A 10 14.13 -10.75 6.29
CA ASN A 10 12.85 -10.40 5.67
C ASN A 10 12.10 -11.63 5.11
N SER A 11 12.61 -12.84 5.33
CA SER A 11 11.92 -14.08 4.96
C SER A 11 10.82 -14.41 5.98
N ALA A 12 9.82 -15.18 5.54
CA ALA A 12 8.81 -15.70 6.45
C ALA A 12 9.46 -16.57 7.54
N LYS A 13 9.03 -16.35 8.79
CA LYS A 13 9.41 -17.20 9.92
C LYS A 13 8.64 -18.53 9.84
N GLN A 14 9.32 -19.64 10.10
CA GLN A 14 8.69 -20.95 10.24
C GLN A 14 8.14 -21.15 11.66
N ASN A 15 7.59 -22.34 11.96
CA ASN A 15 6.94 -22.65 13.23
C ASN A 15 5.84 -21.62 13.57
N SER A 16 5.09 -21.19 12.56
CA SER A 16 4.07 -20.13 12.67
C SER A 16 4.57 -18.83 13.32
N GLY A 17 5.85 -18.52 13.17
CA GLY A 17 6.47 -17.34 13.77
C GLY A 17 6.79 -17.47 15.26
N VAL A 18 6.70 -18.67 15.84
CA VAL A 18 7.01 -18.93 17.24
C VAL A 18 8.50 -19.20 17.42
N GLN A 19 9.09 -18.57 18.44
CA GLN A 19 10.49 -18.73 18.77
C GLN A 19 10.77 -20.14 19.31
N TYR A 20 11.83 -20.76 18.81
CA TYR A 20 12.36 -21.98 19.41
C TYR A 20 13.09 -21.68 20.72
N GLY A 21 12.85 -22.53 21.73
CA GLY A 21 13.66 -22.57 22.94
C GLY A 21 15.06 -23.14 22.70
N PRO A 22 15.93 -23.15 23.74
CA PRO A 22 17.23 -23.80 23.68
C PRO A 22 17.09 -25.30 23.40
N GLN A 23 17.80 -25.80 22.38
CA GLN A 23 17.81 -27.21 21.99
C GLN A 23 19.00 -27.51 21.07
N ASP A 24 19.34 -28.78 20.94
CA ASP A 24 20.29 -29.24 19.93
C ASP A 24 19.66 -29.24 18.55
N VAL A 25 20.42 -28.81 17.54
CA VAL A 25 19.98 -28.78 16.14
C VAL A 25 21.01 -29.43 15.22
N ARG A 26 20.53 -30.09 14.17
CA ARG A 26 21.40 -30.65 13.13
C ARG A 26 21.72 -29.57 12.10
N ILE A 27 22.99 -29.16 12.04
CA ILE A 27 23.47 -28.19 11.04
C ILE A 27 23.78 -28.92 9.73
N ILE A 28 23.28 -28.38 8.62
CA ILE A 28 23.45 -28.88 7.26
C ILE A 28 24.44 -28.01 6.48
N GLU A 29 24.38 -26.69 6.64
CA GLU A 29 25.22 -25.71 5.95
C GLU A 29 25.53 -24.53 6.89
N LYS A 30 26.71 -23.92 6.76
CA LYS A 30 27.07 -22.64 7.41
C LYS A 30 27.57 -21.66 6.37
N ARG A 31 27.12 -20.40 6.47
CA ARG A 31 27.60 -19.28 5.68
C ARG A 31 28.39 -18.30 6.54
N ASP A 32 29.37 -17.64 5.92
CA ASP A 32 30.27 -16.69 6.59
C ASP A 32 29.55 -15.44 7.12
N ASN A 33 28.37 -15.13 6.59
CA ASN A 33 27.53 -14.02 7.06
C ASN A 33 26.60 -14.39 8.24
N GLY A 34 26.84 -15.52 8.91
CA GLY A 34 26.15 -15.92 10.15
C GLY A 34 24.90 -16.78 9.95
N TRP A 35 24.47 -17.02 8.71
CA TRP A 35 23.31 -17.85 8.40
C TRP A 35 23.68 -19.34 8.37
N TRP A 36 22.98 -20.15 9.16
CA TRP A 36 23.14 -21.60 9.20
C TRP A 36 21.86 -22.29 8.77
N LYS A 37 22.00 -23.30 7.91
CA LYS A 37 20.90 -24.17 7.52
C LYS A 37 20.83 -25.33 8.51
N ILE A 38 19.64 -25.58 9.05
CA ILE A 38 19.38 -26.68 9.98
C ILE A 38 18.27 -27.59 9.45
N GLY A 39 18.33 -28.87 9.81
CA GLY A 39 17.23 -29.80 9.58
C GLY A 39 16.22 -29.72 10.73
N THR A 40 14.95 -29.51 10.41
CA THR A 40 13.84 -29.57 11.37
C THR A 40 12.86 -30.67 10.96
N TRP A 41 11.91 -31.02 11.83
CA TRP A 41 10.84 -31.97 11.49
C TRP A 41 9.85 -31.42 10.45
N GLU A 42 9.80 -30.09 10.26
CA GLU A 42 9.03 -29.41 9.20
C GLU A 42 9.81 -29.29 7.88
N GLY A 43 11.06 -29.76 7.84
CA GLY A 43 11.98 -29.62 6.72
C GLY A 43 13.19 -28.73 7.04
N ASP A 44 13.97 -28.43 6.00
CA ASP A 44 15.14 -27.58 6.13
C ASP A 44 14.75 -26.12 6.46
N SER A 45 15.55 -25.46 7.28
CA SER A 45 15.33 -24.06 7.67
C SER A 45 16.62 -23.29 7.90
N TRP A 46 16.53 -21.97 7.92
CA TRP A 46 17.67 -21.08 8.15
C TRP A 46 17.58 -20.41 9.51
N ILE A 47 18.69 -20.33 10.23
CA ILE A 47 18.80 -19.61 11.50
C ILE A 47 19.97 -18.62 11.44
N ASN A 48 19.86 -17.53 12.19
CA ASN A 48 20.96 -16.63 12.47
C ASN A 48 20.89 -16.24 13.95
N VAL A 49 21.87 -16.69 14.75
CA VAL A 49 21.87 -16.55 16.22
C VAL A 49 22.71 -15.39 16.71
N ASN A 50 23.68 -14.94 15.91
CA ASN A 50 24.63 -13.88 16.30
C ASN A 50 24.36 -12.56 15.60
N GLY A 51 23.36 -12.52 14.73
CA GLY A 51 23.10 -11.41 13.82
C GLY A 51 23.96 -11.46 12.56
N GLU A 52 23.60 -10.61 11.60
CA GLU A 52 24.31 -10.41 10.35
C GLU A 52 24.90 -9.00 10.32
N SER A 53 26.23 -8.91 10.19
CA SER A 53 26.92 -7.64 9.96
C SER A 53 26.65 -7.13 8.55
N ARG A 54 26.11 -5.92 8.42
CA ARG A 54 25.81 -5.31 7.12
C ARG A 54 26.19 -3.83 7.11
N ILE A 55 26.92 -3.41 6.07
CA ILE A 55 27.17 -1.99 5.81
C ILE A 55 25.92 -1.41 5.16
N LEU A 56 25.37 -0.36 5.78
CA LEU A 56 24.19 0.33 5.30
C LEU A 56 24.52 1.80 5.03
N ALA A 57 23.82 2.40 4.08
CA ALA A 57 23.93 3.83 3.75
C ALA A 57 23.21 4.71 4.79
N ASP A 58 23.22 6.02 4.57
CA ASP A 58 22.56 6.98 5.46
C ASP A 58 21.06 6.72 5.53
N LEU A 59 20.54 6.42 6.72
CA LEU A 59 19.16 6.00 6.92
C LEU A 59 18.60 6.46 8.27
N TYR A 60 17.29 6.66 8.33
CA TYR A 60 16.54 6.81 9.58
C TYR A 60 16.29 5.45 10.21
N ALA A 61 16.39 5.39 11.54
CA ALA A 61 15.87 4.29 12.34
C ALA A 61 14.69 4.74 13.18
N TYR A 62 13.93 3.77 13.67
CA TYR A 62 12.63 3.93 14.30
C TYR A 62 12.54 3.02 15.53
N GLU A 63 11.79 3.43 16.55
CA GLU A 63 11.57 2.60 17.75
C GLU A 63 10.77 1.32 17.45
N GLU A 64 9.83 1.38 16.51
CA GLU A 64 9.00 0.27 16.03
C GLU A 64 9.14 0.10 14.51
N PRO A 65 8.80 -1.08 13.92
CA PRO A 65 8.88 -1.32 12.48
C PRO A 65 7.75 -0.61 11.72
N SER A 66 7.68 0.72 11.84
CA SER A 66 6.69 1.58 11.23
C SER A 66 7.27 2.96 10.93
N PHE A 67 6.93 3.54 9.77
CA PHE A 67 7.34 4.89 9.42
C PHE A 67 6.65 5.99 10.24
N SER A 68 5.55 5.65 10.92
CA SER A 68 4.86 6.54 11.87
C SER A 68 5.46 6.48 13.28
N SER A 69 6.38 5.54 13.54
CA SER A 69 7.05 5.44 14.82
C SER A 69 7.94 6.65 15.06
N GLN A 70 8.22 6.94 16.33
CA GLN A 70 9.27 7.87 16.70
C GLN A 70 10.59 7.46 16.03
N LYS A 71 11.27 8.45 15.44
CA LYS A 71 12.62 8.29 14.89
C LYS A 71 13.63 8.21 16.04
N ALA A 72 14.56 7.27 15.94
CA ALA A 72 15.70 7.13 16.84
C ALA A 72 16.75 8.24 16.59
N ASN A 73 17.86 8.23 17.34
CA ASN A 73 19.01 9.10 17.14
C ASN A 73 18.63 10.60 17.09
N GLY A 74 17.72 11.01 17.98
CA GLY A 74 17.21 12.38 18.03
C GLY A 74 16.52 12.85 16.74
N GLY A 75 16.00 11.93 15.93
CA GLY A 75 15.38 12.24 14.64
C GLY A 75 16.35 12.40 13.48
N GLN A 76 17.65 12.19 13.70
CA GLN A 76 18.68 12.27 12.68
C GLN A 76 18.92 10.91 12.00
N LYS A 77 19.48 10.95 10.79
CA LYS A 77 19.94 9.72 10.12
C LYS A 77 21.16 9.18 10.86
N TYR A 78 21.29 7.86 10.92
CA TYR A 78 22.60 7.27 11.09
C TYR A 78 23.36 7.40 9.77
N GLY A 79 24.62 7.83 9.84
CA GLY A 79 25.50 7.84 8.68
C GLY A 79 25.86 6.42 8.23
N ARG A 80 26.45 6.30 7.04
CA ARG A 80 26.93 5.04 6.50
C ARG A 80 27.87 4.33 7.47
N GLN A 81 27.46 3.17 7.97
CA GLN A 81 28.24 2.37 8.90
C GLN A 81 27.81 0.89 8.87
N THR A 82 28.56 0.05 9.59
CA THR A 82 28.21 -1.35 9.79
C THR A 82 27.24 -1.47 10.96
N PHE A 83 26.13 -2.16 10.74
CA PHE A 83 25.18 -2.53 11.78
C PHE A 83 25.12 -4.04 11.93
N ILE A 84 24.74 -4.50 13.13
CA ILE A 84 24.38 -5.90 13.37
C ILE A 84 22.87 -6.01 13.25
N ILE A 85 22.39 -6.76 12.27
CA ILE A 85 20.97 -7.06 12.06
C ILE A 85 20.63 -8.32 12.83
N ILE A 86 19.57 -8.29 13.63
CA ILE A 86 19.20 -9.38 14.55
C ILE A 86 17.80 -9.95 14.33
N ASP A 87 16.93 -9.24 13.62
CA ASP A 87 15.58 -9.67 13.28
C ASP A 87 15.05 -8.89 12.06
N GLY A 88 13.88 -9.26 11.55
CA GLY A 88 13.19 -8.53 10.50
C GLY A 88 11.72 -8.92 10.34
N THR A 89 11.05 -8.20 9.44
CA THR A 89 9.68 -8.49 9.00
C THR A 89 9.64 -8.72 7.49
N THR A 90 8.58 -9.37 7.01
CA THR A 90 8.38 -9.59 5.57
C THR A 90 8.19 -8.30 4.77
N ASP A 91 7.81 -7.20 5.44
CA ASP A 91 7.59 -5.89 4.82
C ASP A 91 8.88 -5.06 4.68
N GLY A 92 10.05 -5.69 4.83
CA GLY A 92 11.35 -5.08 4.57
C GLY A 92 11.98 -4.37 5.77
N TRP A 93 11.34 -4.41 6.95
CA TRP A 93 11.93 -3.88 8.18
C TRP A 93 13.01 -4.82 8.71
N LEU A 94 14.11 -4.24 9.19
CA LEU A 94 15.21 -4.94 9.83
C LEU A 94 15.42 -4.35 11.21
N LYS A 95 15.56 -5.19 12.22
CA LYS A 95 15.96 -4.79 13.58
C LYS A 95 17.48 -4.81 13.65
N ILE A 96 18.05 -3.68 14.06
CA ILE A 96 19.47 -3.47 14.22
C ILE A 96 19.82 -3.16 15.67
N GLN A 97 21.01 -3.57 16.10
CA GLN A 97 21.57 -3.15 17.38
C GLN A 97 22.19 -1.75 17.25
N THR A 98 21.84 -0.85 18.16
CA THR A 98 22.48 0.48 18.28
C THR A 98 22.85 0.75 19.74
N TRP A 99 23.58 1.83 19.98
CA TRP A 99 23.93 2.28 21.34
C TRP A 99 22.70 2.77 22.13
N GLU A 100 21.59 3.09 21.45
CA GLU A 100 20.29 3.46 22.02
C GLU A 100 19.40 2.22 22.27
N GLY A 101 19.97 1.03 22.13
CA GLY A 101 19.25 -0.25 22.12
C GLY A 101 18.85 -0.69 20.72
N ASP A 102 18.02 -1.73 20.63
CA ASP A 102 17.55 -2.23 19.35
C ASP A 102 16.62 -1.20 18.67
N LYS A 103 16.78 -1.02 17.36
CA LYS A 103 15.96 -0.12 16.53
C LYS A 103 15.59 -0.78 15.21
N TRP A 104 14.59 -0.22 14.54
CA TRP A 104 14.10 -0.72 13.25
C TRP A 104 14.45 0.22 12.11
N ILE A 105 14.83 -0.37 10.98
CA ILE A 105 15.17 0.35 9.76
C ILE A 105 14.47 -0.29 8.57
N ASN A 106 14.21 0.48 7.51
CA ASN A 106 13.70 -0.05 6.24
C ASN A 106 14.58 0.45 5.08
N PRO A 107 15.70 -0.24 4.78
CA PRO A 107 16.66 0.22 3.78
C PRO A 107 16.06 0.32 2.38
N LYS A 108 15.14 -0.58 2.03
CA LYS A 108 14.52 -0.65 0.70
C LYS A 108 13.72 0.63 0.40
N ALA A 109 12.92 1.09 1.36
CA ALA A 109 12.09 2.27 1.18
C ALA A 109 12.88 3.58 1.16
N GLN A 110 13.93 3.68 1.99
CA GLN A 110 14.70 4.92 2.12
C GLN A 110 15.72 5.12 0.99
N GLN A 111 16.08 4.07 0.26
CA GLN A 111 16.92 4.17 -0.94
C GLN A 111 16.13 4.55 -2.20
N GLN A 112 14.79 4.52 -2.16
CA GLN A 112 13.91 4.83 -3.28
C GLN A 112 13.20 6.17 -3.06
N THR A 113 13.98 7.25 -2.94
CA THR A 113 13.41 8.59 -2.88
C THR A 113 13.09 9.10 -4.28
N GLU A 114 11.87 9.60 -4.47
CA GLU A 114 11.49 10.24 -5.73
C GLU A 114 10.84 11.60 -5.53
N TYR A 115 11.33 12.57 -6.30
CA TYR A 115 10.82 13.93 -6.29
C TYR A 115 9.51 14.02 -7.09
N VAL A 116 8.47 14.55 -6.45
CA VAL A 116 7.21 14.89 -7.10
C VAL A 116 7.08 16.41 -7.13
N GLY A 117 7.22 17.00 -8.32
CA GLY A 117 7.25 18.46 -8.52
C GLY A 117 5.89 19.15 -8.54
N LYS A 118 4.83 18.54 -7.99
CA LYS A 118 3.46 19.06 -8.01
C LYS A 118 2.70 18.66 -6.74
N ASP A 119 1.61 19.38 -6.49
CA ASP A 119 0.69 19.03 -5.42
C ASP A 119 0.07 17.64 -5.68
N VAL A 120 0.11 16.78 -4.67
CA VAL A 120 -0.46 15.44 -4.74
C VAL A 120 -1.23 15.08 -3.49
N PHE A 121 -2.37 14.41 -3.68
CA PHE A 121 -3.08 13.76 -2.58
C PHE A 121 -2.50 12.36 -2.33
N SER A 122 -2.50 11.95 -1.07
CA SER A 122 -2.29 10.56 -0.69
C SER A 122 -3.56 9.95 -0.12
N TYR A 123 -3.62 8.62 -0.12
CA TYR A 123 -4.82 7.83 0.15
C TYR A 123 -4.48 6.67 1.10
N ASN A 124 -5.44 6.27 1.91
CA ASN A 124 -5.27 5.10 2.81
C ASN A 124 -5.19 3.78 2.03
N GLU A 125 -5.86 3.70 0.88
CA GLU A 125 -5.86 2.56 -0.04
C GLU A 125 -5.50 3.03 -1.45
N PRO A 126 -4.99 2.14 -2.34
CA PRO A 126 -4.67 2.49 -3.73
C PRO A 126 -5.95 2.63 -4.58
N SER A 127 -6.77 3.62 -4.23
CA SER A 127 -8.05 3.91 -4.85
C SER A 127 -8.38 5.39 -4.71
N PHE A 128 -8.82 6.01 -5.80
CA PHE A 128 -9.26 7.41 -5.80
C PHE A 128 -10.60 7.63 -5.06
N ASN A 129 -11.33 6.55 -4.75
CA ASN A 129 -12.53 6.64 -3.90
C ASN A 129 -12.22 6.42 -2.41
N SER A 130 -10.97 6.10 -2.07
CA SER A 130 -10.51 5.95 -0.68
C SER A 130 -10.54 7.30 0.07
N GLN A 131 -10.56 7.22 1.39
CA GLN A 131 -10.23 8.35 2.26
C GLN A 131 -8.87 8.93 1.86
N LYS A 132 -8.85 10.25 1.60
CA LYS A 132 -7.63 11.05 1.47
C LYS A 132 -6.97 11.18 2.84
N ALA A 133 -5.66 10.98 2.89
CA ALA A 133 -4.83 11.20 4.08
C ALA A 133 -4.63 12.71 4.32
N ASN A 134 -3.81 13.09 5.31
CA ASN A 134 -3.46 14.49 5.59
C ASN A 134 -4.70 15.39 5.76
N SER A 135 -5.72 14.86 6.44
CA SER A 135 -7.03 15.52 6.63
C SER A 135 -7.70 15.98 5.32
N GLY A 136 -7.36 15.36 4.19
CA GLY A 136 -7.89 15.71 2.87
C GLY A 136 -7.17 16.86 2.18
N HIS A 137 -6.01 17.31 2.67
CA HIS A 137 -5.17 18.31 2.02
C HIS A 137 -4.07 17.67 1.15
N PRO A 138 -3.71 18.28 0.02
CA PRO A 138 -2.59 17.81 -0.77
C PRO A 138 -1.26 18.09 -0.05
N TYR A 139 -0.25 17.30 -0.38
CA TYR A 139 1.13 17.61 -0.09
C TYR A 139 1.72 18.42 -1.23
N GLY A 140 2.48 19.46 -0.91
CA GLY A 140 3.21 20.23 -1.92
C GLY A 140 4.38 19.45 -2.54
N PRO A 141 5.12 20.08 -3.48
CA PRO A 141 6.27 19.46 -4.11
C PRO A 141 7.35 19.01 -3.11
N GLN A 142 7.71 17.72 -3.12
CA GLN A 142 8.68 17.15 -2.17
C GLN A 142 9.24 15.80 -2.65
N ASP A 143 10.30 15.33 -1.97
CA ASP A 143 10.82 13.96 -2.11
C ASP A 143 9.98 12.97 -1.31
N TRP A 144 9.66 11.83 -1.91
CA TRP A 144 8.88 10.76 -1.31
C TRP A 144 9.71 9.50 -1.11
N ASN A 145 9.68 8.91 0.09
CA ASN A 145 10.25 7.59 0.33
C ASN A 145 9.30 6.50 -0.21
N VAL A 146 9.63 5.94 -1.37
CA VAL A 146 8.80 4.96 -2.08
C VAL A 146 9.10 3.54 -1.61
N ILE A 147 8.07 2.84 -1.17
CA ILE A 147 8.14 1.46 -0.67
C ILE A 147 7.86 0.47 -1.82
N GLU A 148 6.84 0.79 -2.64
CA GLU A 148 6.37 -0.05 -3.75
C GLU A 148 5.87 0.86 -4.89
N LYS A 149 6.09 0.45 -6.13
CA LYS A 149 5.45 1.04 -7.31
C LYS A 149 4.69 -0.02 -8.08
N ARG A 150 3.43 0.26 -8.36
CA ARG A 150 2.58 -0.55 -9.23
C ARG A 150 2.64 -0.03 -10.65
N ASN A 151 2.61 -0.95 -11.61
CA ASN A 151 2.62 -0.63 -13.03
C ASN A 151 1.42 0.21 -13.47
N ASN A 152 0.32 0.16 -12.72
CA ASN A 152 -0.85 0.98 -12.98
C ASN A 152 -0.73 2.42 -12.49
N GLY A 153 0.37 2.83 -11.83
CA GLY A 153 0.61 4.22 -11.44
C GLY A 153 0.56 4.51 -9.94
N TRP A 154 0.05 3.58 -9.12
CA TRP A 154 0.02 3.71 -7.66
C TRP A 154 1.38 3.44 -7.02
N TRP A 155 1.82 4.34 -6.14
CA TRP A 155 3.03 4.21 -5.34
C TRP A 155 2.64 4.10 -3.87
N LYS A 156 3.18 3.09 -3.17
CA LYS A 156 3.13 3.02 -1.72
C LYS A 156 4.29 3.83 -1.16
N VAL A 157 4.02 4.74 -0.23
CA VAL A 157 5.02 5.63 0.37
C VAL A 157 4.94 5.66 1.87
N ALA A 158 6.07 5.95 2.49
CA ALA A 158 6.17 6.25 3.91
C ALA A 158 5.78 7.71 4.18
N THR A 159 4.83 7.93 5.08
CA THR A 159 4.45 9.26 5.59
C THR A 159 4.48 9.28 7.12
N TYR A 160 4.34 10.45 7.72
CA TYR A 160 4.23 10.56 9.18
C TYR A 160 2.93 9.91 9.72
N GLU A 161 1.89 9.79 8.88
CA GLU A 161 0.64 9.06 9.20
C GLU A 161 0.76 7.55 8.93
N GLY A 162 1.98 7.05 8.71
CA GLY A 162 2.28 5.69 8.30
C GLY A 162 2.29 5.53 6.78
N GLU A 163 2.15 4.29 6.32
CA GLU A 163 2.13 4.00 4.89
C GLU A 163 0.86 4.54 4.23
N LYS A 164 1.02 5.13 3.05
CA LYS A 164 -0.07 5.68 2.23
C LYS A 164 0.19 5.40 0.75
N TRP A 165 -0.81 5.66 -0.08
CA TRP A 165 -0.76 5.49 -1.51
C TRP A 165 -0.85 6.83 -2.23
N LEU A 166 -0.02 7.07 -3.24
CA LEU A 166 -0.17 8.20 -4.16
C LEU A 166 -0.23 7.70 -5.60
N ALA A 167 -0.87 8.45 -6.48
CA ALA A 167 -0.86 8.21 -7.93
C ALA A 167 -0.52 9.53 -8.62
N PRO A 168 0.76 9.94 -8.62
CA PRO A 168 1.14 11.30 -8.99
C PRO A 168 0.77 11.61 -10.45
N ASN A 169 0.74 10.61 -11.31
CA ASN A 169 0.41 10.73 -12.73
C ASN A 169 -0.94 10.08 -13.10
N GLY A 170 -1.74 9.72 -12.10
CA GLY A 170 -2.95 8.95 -12.29
C GLY A 170 -2.75 7.43 -12.25
N GLU A 171 -3.85 6.72 -12.40
CA GLU A 171 -3.94 5.27 -12.46
C GLU A 171 -4.46 4.83 -13.84
N LEU A 172 -3.71 3.98 -14.54
CA LEU A 172 -4.24 3.27 -15.69
C LEU A 172 -5.16 2.14 -15.23
N ARG A 173 -6.45 2.23 -15.55
CA ARG A 173 -7.45 1.25 -15.15
C ARG A 173 -8.37 0.88 -16.29
N LEU A 174 -8.57 -0.42 -16.47
CA LEU A 174 -9.61 -0.97 -17.34
C LEU A 174 -10.99 -0.68 -16.77
N ILE A 175 -11.83 -0.02 -17.57
CA ILE A 175 -13.26 0.08 -17.30
C ILE A 175 -13.96 -0.96 -18.17
N ASP A 176 -14.40 -2.04 -17.54
CA ASP A 176 -14.98 -3.24 -18.18
C ASP A 176 -16.47 -3.11 -18.53
N THR A 177 -17.07 -1.96 -18.21
CA THR A 177 -18.51 -1.71 -18.40
C THR A 177 -18.72 -0.42 -19.21
N PRO A 178 -19.48 -0.46 -20.32
CA PRO A 178 -19.76 0.73 -21.10
C PRO A 178 -20.41 1.85 -20.27
N SER A 179 -19.72 2.97 -20.18
CA SER A 179 -19.99 4.03 -19.20
C SER A 179 -20.16 5.39 -19.86
N PHE A 180 -21.08 6.19 -19.33
CA PHE A 180 -21.15 7.62 -19.66
C PHE A 180 -20.05 8.37 -18.91
N VAL A 181 -19.62 9.48 -19.51
CA VAL A 181 -18.80 10.49 -18.83
C VAL A 181 -19.60 11.79 -18.73
N TYR A 182 -19.25 12.61 -17.75
CA TYR A 182 -19.96 13.82 -17.36
C TYR A 182 -18.96 14.95 -17.12
N ASN A 183 -19.37 16.20 -17.34
CA ASN A 183 -18.50 17.35 -17.09
C ASN A 183 -18.23 17.59 -15.59
N GLU A 184 -19.12 17.10 -14.73
CA GLU A 184 -19.04 17.19 -13.26
C GLU A 184 -19.45 15.83 -12.65
N PRO A 185 -19.09 15.53 -11.38
CA PRO A 185 -19.45 14.28 -10.72
C PRO A 185 -20.94 14.26 -10.30
N SER A 186 -21.83 14.30 -11.28
CA SER A 186 -23.28 14.39 -11.11
C SER A 186 -24.02 13.82 -12.31
N PHE A 187 -25.09 13.04 -12.07
CA PHE A 187 -25.95 12.51 -13.13
C PHE A 187 -26.71 13.60 -13.90
N ASN A 188 -26.86 14.79 -13.32
CA ASN A 188 -27.53 15.93 -13.95
C ASN A 188 -26.59 16.80 -14.79
N ALA A 189 -25.28 16.54 -14.71
CA ALA A 189 -24.32 17.30 -15.51
C ALA A 189 -24.42 16.92 -16.99
N PRO A 190 -24.07 17.84 -17.91
CA PRO A 190 -23.97 17.50 -19.32
C PRO A 190 -23.02 16.31 -19.53
N LYS A 191 -23.47 15.36 -20.35
CA LYS A 191 -22.65 14.21 -20.76
C LYS A 191 -21.57 14.66 -21.75
N GLY A 192 -20.37 14.10 -21.61
CA GLY A 192 -19.34 14.21 -22.64
C GLY A 192 -19.57 13.20 -23.77
N ASN A 193 -18.61 13.12 -24.70
CA ASN A 193 -18.57 12.19 -25.83
C ASN A 193 -19.85 12.25 -26.68
N GLY A 194 -20.37 13.46 -26.93
CA GLY A 194 -21.62 13.67 -27.64
C GLY A 194 -22.85 13.01 -27.01
N GLY A 195 -22.79 12.67 -25.71
CA GLY A 195 -23.85 11.94 -25.02
C GLY A 195 -23.80 10.42 -25.19
N TYR A 196 -22.78 9.87 -25.85
CA TYR A 196 -22.59 8.44 -26.03
C TYR A 196 -21.71 7.83 -24.93
N LYS A 197 -21.92 6.55 -24.65
CA LYS A 197 -21.06 5.79 -23.76
C LYS A 197 -19.69 5.56 -24.39
N TYR A 198 -18.65 5.56 -23.58
CA TYR A 198 -17.40 4.91 -23.95
C TYR A 198 -17.57 3.38 -23.86
N GLY A 199 -16.93 2.66 -24.77
CA GLY A 199 -16.80 1.21 -24.70
C GLY A 199 -15.83 0.77 -23.61
N VAL A 200 -15.62 -0.53 -23.53
CA VAL A 200 -14.62 -1.14 -22.64
C VAL A 200 -13.22 -0.73 -23.10
N GLN A 201 -12.47 -0.04 -22.23
CA GLN A 201 -11.10 0.39 -22.49
C GLN A 201 -10.40 0.83 -21.19
N ASP A 202 -9.08 0.98 -21.28
CA ASP A 202 -8.29 1.62 -20.23
C ASP A 202 -8.48 3.14 -20.22
N PHE A 203 -8.60 3.69 -19.02
CA PHE A 203 -8.58 5.13 -18.78
C PHE A 203 -7.46 5.49 -17.81
N ASN A 204 -6.88 6.68 -17.98
CA ASN A 204 -6.07 7.27 -16.93
C ASN A 204 -6.99 8.01 -15.93
N ILE A 205 -7.11 7.47 -14.73
CA ILE A 205 -7.88 8.05 -13.63
C ILE A 205 -6.97 8.97 -12.82
N ILE A 206 -7.40 10.19 -12.53
CA ILE A 206 -6.55 11.21 -11.88
C ILE A 206 -7.10 11.72 -10.55
N ASP A 207 -8.38 11.49 -10.25
CA ASP A 207 -9.01 11.82 -8.96
C ASP A 207 -10.29 11.00 -8.78
N GLY A 208 -10.92 11.12 -7.61
CA GLY A 208 -12.18 10.48 -7.32
C GLY A 208 -12.86 11.04 -6.09
N THR A 209 -14.10 10.61 -5.89
CA THR A 209 -14.94 11.00 -4.75
C THR A 209 -15.31 9.78 -3.92
N LYS A 210 -15.66 9.97 -2.65
CA LYS A 210 -16.07 8.85 -1.77
C LYS A 210 -17.34 8.11 -2.21
N ASN A 211 -18.20 8.77 -2.98
CA ASN A 211 -19.45 8.20 -3.52
C ASN A 211 -19.26 7.43 -4.83
N GLY A 212 -18.02 7.23 -5.31
CA GLY A 212 -17.72 6.34 -6.43
C GLY A 212 -17.45 7.03 -7.77
N TRP A 213 -17.48 8.36 -7.85
CA TRP A 213 -17.09 9.06 -9.07
C TRP A 213 -15.58 9.01 -9.27
N LEU A 214 -15.17 8.83 -10.51
CA LEU A 214 -13.78 8.80 -10.96
C LEU A 214 -13.57 9.92 -11.98
N LYS A 215 -12.55 10.73 -11.78
CA LYS A 215 -12.12 11.73 -12.76
C LYS A 215 -11.14 11.07 -13.72
N VAL A 216 -11.48 11.04 -15.00
CA VAL A 216 -10.72 10.38 -16.06
C VAL A 216 -10.28 11.36 -17.13
N GLN A 217 -9.10 11.12 -17.68
CA GLN A 217 -8.62 11.87 -18.84
C GLN A 217 -9.24 11.30 -20.12
N THR A 218 -9.79 12.19 -20.94
CA THR A 218 -10.36 11.85 -22.25
C THR A 218 -9.80 12.82 -23.31
N TRP A 219 -10.09 12.56 -24.59
CA TRP A 219 -9.71 13.47 -25.67
C TRP A 219 -10.45 14.83 -25.59
N GLU A 220 -11.59 14.90 -24.92
CA GLU A 220 -12.33 16.15 -24.62
C GLU A 220 -11.80 16.86 -23.37
N GLY A 221 -10.65 16.42 -22.83
CA GLY A 221 -10.13 16.81 -21.52
C GLY A 221 -10.71 15.97 -20.39
N ASP A 222 -10.48 16.39 -19.15
CA ASP A 222 -10.94 15.65 -17.98
C ASP A 222 -12.48 15.56 -17.92
N LYS A 223 -12.98 14.38 -17.54
CA LYS A 223 -14.41 14.11 -17.31
C LYS A 223 -14.59 13.26 -16.07
N TRP A 224 -15.82 13.13 -15.60
CA TRP A 224 -16.21 12.29 -14.48
C TRP A 224 -17.00 11.09 -14.97
N MET A 225 -16.75 9.92 -14.40
CA MET A 225 -17.50 8.70 -14.69
C MET A 225 -17.79 7.92 -13.41
N ILE A 226 -18.79 7.04 -13.46
CA ILE A 226 -19.20 6.23 -12.31
C ILE A 226 -19.61 4.82 -12.77
N PRO A 227 -18.63 3.94 -13.07
CA PRO A 227 -18.90 2.65 -13.70
C PRO A 227 -19.73 1.71 -12.81
N ASN A 228 -19.57 1.81 -11.48
CA ASN A 228 -20.19 0.91 -10.51
C ASN A 228 -21.47 1.48 -9.87
N GLY A 229 -21.96 2.62 -10.34
CA GLY A 229 -23.06 3.34 -9.70
C GLY A 229 -22.65 4.10 -8.44
N GLU A 230 -23.57 4.91 -7.94
CA GLU A 230 -23.33 5.84 -6.83
C GLU A 230 -23.75 5.25 -5.49
N LEU A 231 -22.85 5.29 -4.50
CA LEU A 231 -23.20 4.99 -3.12
C LEU A 231 -24.05 6.13 -2.54
N ARG A 232 -25.29 5.81 -2.18
CA ARG A 232 -26.24 6.74 -1.56
C ARG A 232 -26.87 6.11 -0.32
N PHE A 233 -26.87 6.86 0.77
CA PHE A 233 -27.63 6.49 1.96
C PHE A 233 -29.10 6.83 1.74
N VAL A 234 -29.97 5.81 1.76
CA VAL A 234 -31.43 5.97 1.69
C VAL A 234 -32.00 5.79 3.09
N ASN A 235 -32.41 6.88 3.72
CA ASN A 235 -32.93 6.88 5.10
C ASN A 235 -34.41 6.44 5.21
N LYS A 236 -34.93 5.76 4.19
CA LYS A 236 -36.31 5.28 4.11
C LYS A 236 -36.30 3.83 3.64
N SER A 237 -37.24 3.04 4.13
CA SER A 237 -37.52 1.73 3.53
C SER A 237 -37.92 1.93 2.07
N LEU A 238 -37.27 1.18 1.18
CA LEU A 238 -37.56 1.21 -0.25
C LEU A 238 -38.23 -0.10 -0.66
N TYR A 239 -39.09 -0.03 -1.66
CA TYR A 239 -39.55 -1.22 -2.38
C TYR A 239 -38.87 -1.21 -3.73
N VAL A 240 -38.29 -2.35 -4.12
CA VAL A 240 -37.82 -2.57 -5.48
C VAL A 240 -39.01 -3.01 -6.32
N TYR A 241 -39.12 -2.50 -7.54
CA TYR A 241 -40.16 -2.87 -8.50
C TYR A 241 -39.50 -3.47 -9.74
N ASN A 242 -40.12 -4.48 -10.35
CA ASN A 242 -39.56 -5.11 -11.56
C ASN A 242 -39.64 -4.19 -12.79
N GLU A 243 -40.47 -3.14 -12.72
CA GLU A 243 -40.70 -2.16 -13.78
C GLU A 243 -40.76 -0.74 -13.18
N PRO A 244 -40.54 0.32 -13.97
CA PRO A 244 -40.59 1.71 -13.50
C PRO A 244 -42.04 2.19 -13.28
N SER A 245 -42.78 1.52 -12.39
CA SER A 245 -44.16 1.83 -12.04
C SER A 245 -44.45 1.45 -10.59
N PHE A 246 -45.14 2.32 -9.85
CA PHE A 246 -45.59 2.02 -8.49
C PHE A 246 -46.65 0.92 -8.42
N ASN A 247 -47.28 0.60 -9.56
CA ASN A 247 -48.25 -0.47 -9.67
C ASN A 247 -47.63 -1.80 -10.12
N ALA A 248 -46.32 -1.83 -10.41
CA ALA A 248 -45.65 -3.05 -10.83
C ALA A 248 -45.53 -4.06 -9.67
N VAL A 249 -45.35 -5.33 -10.03
CA VAL A 249 -44.99 -6.37 -9.06
C VAL A 249 -43.67 -5.97 -8.39
N LYS A 250 -43.66 -5.99 -7.06
CA LYS A 250 -42.45 -5.74 -6.29
C LYS A 250 -41.40 -6.81 -6.62
N GLY A 251 -40.18 -6.36 -6.87
CA GLY A 251 -39.04 -7.24 -7.09
C GLY A 251 -38.69 -8.02 -5.83
N ASN A 252 -38.03 -9.17 -6.03
CA ASN A 252 -37.54 -10.05 -4.98
C ASN A 252 -38.59 -10.45 -3.91
N GLY A 253 -39.81 -10.78 -4.33
CA GLY A 253 -40.86 -11.28 -3.42
C GLY A 253 -41.47 -10.24 -2.47
N GLY A 254 -41.19 -8.94 -2.67
CA GLY A 254 -41.77 -7.87 -1.86
C GLY A 254 -41.12 -7.64 -0.50
N TYR A 255 -39.97 -8.26 -0.23
CA TYR A 255 -39.19 -8.02 0.97
C TYR A 255 -38.58 -6.60 0.96
N LYS A 256 -38.62 -5.96 2.14
CA LYS A 256 -38.08 -4.63 2.41
C LYS A 256 -36.57 -4.65 2.57
#